data_AF-A0A7W8NJY9-F1
#
_entry.id   AF-A0A7W8NJY9-F1
#
_cell.length_a   1.000
_cell.length_b   1.000
_cell.length_c   1.000
_cell.angle_alpha   90.00
_cell.angle_beta   90.00
_cell.angle_gamma   90.00
#
_symmetry.space_group_name_H-M   'P 1'
#
loop_
_entity.id
_entity.type
_entity.pdbx_description
1 polymer ?
#
loop_
_entity_poly.entity_id
_entity_poly.type
_entity_poly.pdbx_seq_one_letter_code
_entity_poly.pdbx_strand_id
1 'polypeptide(L)'
;MRDFCAGQWFSLEGHAEIDSHPAAERCFVLTAVSVLASNNLPKGLDARIERLFSQSGWPVDHGLAPPGVIEAASALRYRSRFTCVRRGIEIVPGYDVRSDLPVVRLQSALVVGPAGEEVHCDALGRVKLRFGATRVQDHAHANGSGASDTERDSAWVRVAFSWTGNGPGSNQQCGTLTLPRIGTEVLVDFLGGDPDQPIIIGQLYNAVGMPPGLSQRGGLPGNRYLAGMRSREIKGARGNQLCFDDTPSQISAQLASDQAVTQLNLGYLVEPRSDGAGQQRGDGFELRSDASGSLRTARSLLISAWKRIDAQGKQPDSAEHLSLMKECLELFSSLGEFAAQHQALALDPAGSQTLSADVAADKATISITAPDGVALSTPKTIATHAGANIDLVAQQHLQLTAAQRCNVNAGKGISLFAHKDGIVQVAHFGKFLLQSQHDALQADAAKEMKLTAGTRLLGVAQDEITFMTAGGAYLKLSGGAVELGGPGALTVKTDGHHWNGPGSMKGELPVFSEGDLGRTPRLLRPTDGLPVEGAQAHIEREGDSPLTGTSGGDGRGPKVLSDHLQKLKTFFFVRRY
;
A
#
# COMPACT_ATOMS: atom_id res chain seq x y z
N MET A 1 79.97 21.61 -37.48
CA MET A 1 78.93 22.58 -37.08
C MET A 1 79.03 22.80 -35.57
N ARG A 2 78.93 24.04 -35.11
CA ARG A 2 79.11 24.43 -33.70
C ARG A 2 77.95 25.28 -33.15
N ASP A 3 77.03 25.62 -34.02
CA ASP A 3 75.96 26.60 -33.91
C ASP A 3 74.57 25.95 -33.92
N PHE A 4 74.51 24.62 -33.92
CA PHE A 4 73.27 23.86 -33.89
C PHE A 4 72.58 23.97 -32.53
N CYS A 5 71.33 24.42 -32.53
CA CYS A 5 70.46 24.37 -31.36
C CYS A 5 69.29 23.39 -31.59
N ALA A 6 68.89 22.67 -30.54
CA ALA A 6 67.67 21.88 -30.59
C ALA A 6 66.46 22.77 -30.95
N GLY A 7 65.57 22.27 -31.81
CA GLY A 7 64.44 23.02 -32.37
C GLY A 7 64.74 23.80 -33.65
N GLN A 8 65.99 23.94 -34.06
CA GLN A 8 66.35 24.55 -35.37
C GLN A 8 66.28 23.52 -36.49
N TRP A 9 66.13 23.99 -37.73
CA TRP A 9 66.18 23.15 -38.92
C TRP A 9 67.33 23.54 -39.84
N PHE A 10 67.84 22.57 -40.59
CA PHE A 10 68.90 22.76 -41.59
C PHE A 10 68.62 21.91 -42.84
N SER A 11 69.22 22.27 -43.97
CA SER A 11 69.27 21.43 -45.18
C SER A 11 70.58 20.66 -45.21
N LEU A 12 70.54 19.34 -45.46
CA LEU A 12 71.74 18.52 -45.61
C LEU A 12 72.12 18.40 -47.09
N GLU A 13 73.35 18.78 -47.41
CA GLU A 13 73.93 18.74 -48.75
C GLU A 13 75.28 18.02 -48.73
N GLY A 14 75.63 17.30 -49.80
CA GLY A 14 76.90 16.58 -49.94
C GLY A 14 76.88 15.15 -49.36
N HIS A 15 75.69 14.61 -49.10
CA HIS A 15 75.52 13.23 -48.62
C HIS A 15 74.97 12.35 -49.76
N ALA A 16 75.75 11.35 -50.16
CA ALA A 16 75.50 10.53 -51.37
C ALA A 16 74.08 9.97 -51.51
N GLU A 17 73.46 9.54 -50.40
CA GLU A 17 72.07 9.08 -50.39
C GLU A 17 71.04 10.23 -50.33
N ILE A 18 71.16 11.13 -49.35
CA ILE A 18 70.19 12.21 -49.09
C ILE A 18 70.08 13.20 -50.26
N ASP A 19 71.18 13.41 -51.00
CA ASP A 19 71.19 14.26 -52.19
C ASP A 19 70.35 13.70 -53.35
N SER A 20 69.95 12.42 -53.30
CA SER A 20 69.01 11.81 -54.26
C SER A 20 67.52 12.05 -53.91
N HIS A 21 67.22 12.44 -52.67
CA HIS A 21 65.84 12.67 -52.21
C HIS A 21 65.26 14.01 -52.73
N PRO A 22 63.92 14.21 -52.76
CA PRO A 22 63.31 15.49 -53.10
C PRO A 22 63.76 16.64 -52.16
N ALA A 23 63.76 17.89 -52.65
CA ALA A 23 64.26 19.04 -51.86
C ALA A 23 63.56 19.23 -50.50
N ALA A 24 62.25 18.96 -50.42
CA ALA A 24 61.49 19.03 -49.17
C ALA A 24 61.93 18.00 -48.13
N GLU A 25 62.51 16.88 -48.58
CA GLU A 25 62.97 15.79 -47.74
C GLU A 25 64.42 15.97 -47.27
N ARG A 26 65.17 16.94 -47.82
CA ARG A 26 66.56 17.24 -47.42
C ARG A 26 66.66 18.16 -46.21
N CYS A 27 65.53 18.69 -45.74
CA CYS A 27 65.46 19.52 -44.55
C CYS A 27 65.23 18.66 -43.30
N PHE A 28 65.98 18.92 -42.23
CA PHE A 28 65.90 18.20 -40.96
C PHE A 28 65.74 19.18 -39.79
N VAL A 29 64.94 18.82 -38.79
CA VAL A 29 64.80 19.52 -37.51
C VAL A 29 65.62 18.79 -36.46
N LEU A 30 66.44 19.52 -35.72
CA LEU A 30 67.28 19.02 -34.63
C LEU A 30 66.42 18.72 -33.40
N THR A 31 66.35 17.46 -32.97
CA THR A 31 65.58 17.04 -31.79
C THR A 31 66.41 17.01 -30.52
N ALA A 32 67.71 16.71 -30.62
CA ALA A 32 68.66 16.84 -29.54
C ALA A 32 70.04 17.16 -30.09
N VAL A 33 70.82 17.95 -29.35
CA VAL A 33 72.22 18.27 -29.66
C VAL A 33 73.06 18.02 -28.42
N SER A 34 74.02 17.11 -28.53
CA SER A 34 74.99 16.78 -27.49
C SER A 34 76.37 17.23 -27.92
N VAL A 35 76.97 18.13 -27.15
CA VAL A 35 78.29 18.71 -27.44
C VAL A 35 79.29 18.23 -26.39
N LEU A 36 80.37 17.60 -26.85
CA LEU A 36 81.56 17.30 -26.07
C LEU A 36 82.69 18.21 -26.56
N ALA A 37 83.13 19.13 -25.71
CA ALA A 37 84.26 20.00 -25.99
C ALA A 37 85.33 19.80 -24.93
N SER A 38 86.59 19.69 -25.35
CA SER A 38 87.73 19.62 -24.45
C SER A 38 88.59 20.87 -24.58
N ASN A 39 88.99 21.44 -23.45
CA ASN A 39 89.88 22.60 -23.38
C ASN A 39 91.07 22.25 -22.48
N ASN A 40 92.23 22.84 -22.73
CA ASN A 40 93.46 22.53 -22.01
C ASN A 40 93.60 23.46 -20.78
N LEU A 41 92.68 23.30 -19.82
CA LEU A 41 92.66 24.11 -18.60
C LEU A 41 93.81 23.70 -17.65
N PRO A 42 94.25 24.57 -16.72
CA PRO A 42 95.27 24.20 -15.74
C PRO A 42 94.82 23.04 -14.87
N LYS A 43 95.68 22.03 -14.61
CA LYS A 43 95.35 20.78 -13.90
C LYS A 43 94.63 20.94 -12.55
N GLY A 44 94.82 22.08 -11.86
CA GLY A 44 94.14 22.38 -10.59
C GLY A 44 92.65 22.76 -10.76
N LEU A 45 92.23 23.18 -11.96
CA LEU A 45 90.86 23.57 -12.26
C LEU A 45 90.01 22.37 -12.73
N ASP A 46 90.62 21.44 -13.49
CA ASP A 46 89.95 20.24 -14.00
C ASP A 46 89.35 19.39 -12.87
N ALA A 47 90.13 19.10 -11.83
CA ALA A 47 89.66 18.32 -10.68
C ALA A 47 88.50 18.99 -9.92
N ARG A 48 88.42 20.33 -9.93
CA ARG A 48 87.30 21.08 -9.33
C ARG A 48 86.06 21.02 -10.20
N ILE A 49 86.23 21.15 -11.52
CA ILE A 49 85.14 21.11 -12.50
C ILE A 49 84.54 19.70 -12.57
N GLU A 50 85.35 18.65 -12.62
CA GLU A 50 84.87 17.25 -12.59
C GLU A 50 84.10 16.94 -11.29
N ARG A 51 84.54 17.49 -10.16
CA ARG A 51 83.82 17.35 -8.88
C ARG A 51 82.48 18.08 -8.88
N LEU A 52 82.39 19.25 -9.51
CA LEU A 52 81.13 19.98 -9.66
C LEU A 52 80.16 19.27 -10.61
N PHE A 53 80.64 18.74 -11.73
CA PHE A 53 79.79 17.98 -12.66
C PHE A 53 79.28 16.68 -12.02
N SER A 54 80.12 15.95 -11.28
CA SER A 54 79.66 14.75 -10.55
C SER A 54 78.64 15.07 -9.44
N GLN A 55 78.73 16.24 -8.80
CA GLN A 55 77.74 16.69 -7.82
C GLN A 55 76.45 17.25 -8.44
N SER A 56 76.50 17.75 -9.68
CA SER A 56 75.34 18.32 -10.36
C SER A 56 74.25 17.29 -10.71
N GLY A 57 74.59 15.99 -10.71
CA GLY A 57 73.66 14.91 -11.04
C GLY A 57 73.23 14.91 -12.51
N TRP A 58 73.88 15.69 -13.39
CA TRP A 58 73.56 15.71 -14.81
C TRP A 58 74.00 14.38 -15.46
N PRO A 59 73.14 13.71 -16.23
CA PRO A 59 73.51 12.49 -16.92
C PRO A 59 74.57 12.82 -17.99
N VAL A 60 75.82 12.42 -17.74
CA VAL A 60 76.88 12.50 -18.75
C VAL A 60 76.73 11.29 -19.67
N ASP A 61 76.24 11.51 -20.90
CA ASP A 61 76.16 10.45 -21.90
C ASP A 61 77.57 10.04 -22.34
N HIS A 62 78.09 8.96 -21.76
CA HIS A 62 79.39 8.38 -22.11
C HIS A 62 79.42 7.80 -23.53
N GLY A 63 78.28 7.69 -24.22
CA GLY A 63 78.17 7.20 -25.61
C GLY A 63 78.77 8.14 -26.67
N LEU A 64 79.34 9.28 -26.27
CA LEU A 64 80.13 10.18 -27.13
C LEU A 64 81.63 9.88 -27.12
N ALA A 65 82.10 8.95 -26.28
CA ALA A 65 83.45 8.41 -26.37
C ALA A 65 83.51 7.32 -27.48
N PRO A 66 84.56 7.28 -28.32
CA PRO A 66 84.68 6.25 -29.35
C PRO A 66 84.73 4.84 -28.73
N PRO A 67 84.10 3.81 -29.32
CA PRO A 67 84.30 2.43 -28.88
C PRO A 67 85.76 2.04 -29.16
N GLY A 68 86.50 1.63 -28.13
CA GLY A 68 87.74 0.87 -28.29
C GLY A 68 89.04 1.63 -28.55
N VAL A 69 89.16 2.93 -28.27
CA VAL A 69 90.45 3.63 -28.35
C VAL A 69 90.70 4.47 -27.09
N ILE A 70 91.29 3.85 -26.07
CA ILE A 70 91.75 4.53 -24.84
C ILE A 70 93.12 5.24 -25.07
N GLU A 71 93.78 5.09 -26.22
CA GLU A 71 95.17 5.56 -26.40
C GLU A 71 95.44 6.50 -27.60
N ALA A 72 94.44 7.23 -28.12
CA ALA A 72 94.70 8.30 -29.10
C ALA A 72 93.78 9.53 -28.89
N ALA A 73 93.68 10.02 -27.66
CA ALA A 73 92.86 11.18 -27.31
C ALA A 73 93.66 12.50 -27.33
N SER A 74 94.32 12.85 -28.45
CA SER A 74 94.97 14.18 -28.57
C SER A 74 94.59 15.01 -29.81
N ALA A 75 93.76 14.52 -30.73
CA ALA A 75 93.46 15.26 -31.97
C ALA A 75 92.05 15.90 -32.05
N LEU A 76 91.05 15.44 -31.29
CA LEU A 76 89.67 15.95 -31.40
C LEU A 76 89.27 16.81 -30.18
N ARG A 77 89.31 18.14 -30.35
CA ARG A 77 88.97 19.13 -29.31
C ARG A 77 87.48 19.46 -29.19
N TYR A 78 86.67 19.04 -30.16
CA TYR A 78 85.24 19.35 -30.21
C TYR A 78 84.50 18.26 -31.00
N ARG A 79 83.45 17.69 -30.41
CA ARG A 79 82.55 16.72 -31.03
C ARG A 79 81.11 17.16 -30.77
N SER A 80 80.32 17.27 -31.84
CA SER A 80 78.87 17.48 -31.76
C SER A 80 78.19 16.26 -32.32
N ARG A 81 77.33 15.61 -31.53
CA ARG A 81 76.37 14.62 -32.00
C ARG A 81 75.01 15.27 -31.92
N PHE A 82 74.18 15.03 -32.92
CA PHE A 82 72.80 15.48 -32.88
C PHE A 82 71.91 14.36 -33.38
N THR A 83 70.66 14.38 -32.92
CA THR A 83 69.58 13.61 -33.51
C THR A 83 68.69 14.59 -34.26
N CYS A 84 68.19 14.19 -35.42
CA CYS A 84 67.30 15.01 -36.22
C CYS A 84 66.25 14.14 -36.89
N VAL A 85 65.13 14.76 -37.24
CA VAL A 85 64.04 14.15 -38.03
C VAL A 85 63.79 15.03 -39.25
N ARG A 86 63.24 14.47 -40.33
CA ARG A 86 62.91 15.30 -41.52
C ARG A 86 61.90 16.38 -41.13
N ARG A 87 62.04 17.57 -41.69
CA ARG A 87 61.23 18.76 -41.35
C ARG A 87 59.74 18.57 -41.61
N GLY A 88 59.36 17.72 -42.56
CA GLY A 88 57.97 17.38 -42.83
C GLY A 88 57.34 16.39 -41.84
N ILE A 89 58.11 15.84 -40.89
CA ILE A 89 57.63 14.91 -39.87
C ILE A 89 57.24 15.72 -38.63
N GLU A 90 56.00 15.55 -38.17
CA GLU A 90 55.51 16.17 -36.95
C GLU A 90 56.23 15.60 -35.72
N ILE A 91 56.68 16.50 -34.83
CA ILE A 91 57.39 16.13 -33.60
C ILE A 91 56.40 16.23 -32.44
N VAL A 92 56.15 15.11 -31.78
CA VAL A 92 55.39 15.05 -30.52
C VAL A 92 56.33 14.64 -29.37
N PRO A 93 56.22 15.26 -28.18
CA PRO A 93 56.94 14.78 -27.01
C PRO A 93 56.62 13.30 -26.75
N GLY A 94 57.63 12.53 -26.34
CA GLY A 94 57.38 11.19 -25.83
C GLY A 94 56.55 11.28 -24.55
N TYR A 95 55.52 10.44 -24.44
CA TYR A 95 54.66 10.34 -23.26
C TYR A 95 54.98 9.03 -22.52
N ASP A 96 55.44 9.11 -21.28
CA ASP A 96 55.60 7.97 -20.38
C ASP A 96 54.58 8.05 -19.25
N VAL A 97 53.60 7.14 -19.28
CA VAL A 97 52.52 7.04 -18.28
C VAL A 97 53.06 6.97 -16.84
N ARG A 98 54.28 6.47 -16.62
CA ARG A 98 54.83 6.29 -15.28
C ARG A 98 55.36 7.59 -14.66
N SER A 99 55.76 8.56 -15.49
CA SER A 99 56.30 9.85 -15.04
C SER A 99 55.34 11.00 -15.30
N ASP A 100 54.60 10.94 -16.40
CA ASP A 100 53.86 12.08 -16.94
C ASP A 100 52.40 12.08 -16.48
N LEU A 101 51.88 10.93 -15.99
CA LEU A 101 50.56 10.84 -15.37
C LEU A 101 50.69 10.84 -13.84
N PRO A 102 50.17 11.85 -13.12
CA PRO A 102 50.19 11.85 -11.66
C PRO A 102 49.26 10.77 -11.10
N VAL A 103 49.81 9.83 -10.34
CA VAL A 103 49.01 8.77 -9.70
C VAL A 103 48.22 9.34 -8.53
N VAL A 104 46.90 9.44 -8.69
CA VAL A 104 46.00 9.87 -7.62
C VAL A 104 45.42 8.65 -6.90
N ARG A 105 45.29 8.77 -5.58
CA ARG A 105 44.69 7.76 -4.70
C ARG A 105 43.31 8.21 -4.25
N LEU A 106 42.57 7.31 -3.61
CA LEU A 106 41.29 7.59 -2.96
C LEU A 106 41.33 8.90 -2.16
N GLN A 107 40.35 9.78 -2.37
CA GLN A 107 40.15 11.02 -1.63
C GLN A 107 38.72 11.12 -1.10
N SER A 108 38.48 11.94 -0.08
CA SER A 108 37.13 12.37 0.27
C SER A 108 36.80 13.72 -0.37
N ALA A 109 35.52 13.91 -0.68
CA ALA A 109 34.98 15.14 -1.23
C ALA A 109 33.58 15.40 -0.67
N LEU A 110 33.12 16.64 -0.74
CA LEU A 110 31.76 17.00 -0.40
C LEU A 110 30.92 17.13 -1.66
N VAL A 111 29.69 16.64 -1.64
CA VAL A 111 28.73 16.91 -2.71
C VAL A 111 28.28 18.37 -2.67
N VAL A 112 28.27 19.05 -3.80
CA VAL A 112 27.90 20.46 -3.95
C VAL A 112 26.84 20.66 -5.03
N GLY A 113 26.21 21.82 -5.01
CA GLY A 113 25.20 22.20 -6.00
C GLY A 113 24.70 23.63 -5.79
N PRO A 114 23.65 24.03 -6.52
CA PRO A 114 23.10 25.38 -6.44
C PRO A 114 22.57 25.74 -5.05
N ALA A 115 22.61 27.02 -4.71
CA ALA A 115 22.09 27.51 -3.43
C ALA A 115 20.59 27.19 -3.25
N GLY A 116 20.22 26.68 -2.06
CA GLY A 116 18.83 26.34 -1.72
C GLY A 116 18.34 24.98 -2.24
N GLU A 117 19.21 24.21 -2.88
CA GLU A 117 18.94 22.84 -3.32
C GLU A 117 19.46 21.81 -2.30
N GLU A 118 18.78 20.66 -2.17
CA GLU A 118 19.27 19.54 -1.33
C GLU A 118 19.85 18.39 -2.17
N VAL A 119 19.37 18.21 -3.40
CA VAL A 119 19.79 17.12 -4.30
C VAL A 119 20.04 17.70 -5.68
N HIS A 120 21.28 17.61 -6.16
CA HIS A 120 21.66 18.11 -7.47
C HIS A 120 22.30 17.00 -8.31
N CYS A 121 21.56 16.51 -9.31
CA CYS A 121 22.03 15.48 -10.22
C CYS A 121 21.60 15.72 -11.68
N ASP A 122 22.26 15.03 -12.61
CA ASP A 122 21.85 14.97 -14.01
C ASP A 122 20.98 13.74 -14.31
N ALA A 123 20.62 13.53 -15.59
CA ALA A 123 19.79 12.41 -16.04
C ALA A 123 20.40 11.02 -15.80
N LEU A 124 21.70 10.93 -15.50
CA LEU A 124 22.41 9.69 -15.20
C LEU A 124 22.64 9.49 -13.69
N GLY A 125 22.12 10.40 -12.86
CA GLY A 125 22.33 10.37 -11.41
C GLY A 125 23.75 10.76 -10.98
N ARG A 126 24.51 11.45 -11.85
CA ARG A 126 25.83 11.99 -11.50
C ARG A 126 25.67 13.22 -10.63
N VAL A 127 26.64 13.50 -9.76
CA VAL A 127 26.63 14.66 -8.85
C VAL A 127 27.87 15.53 -9.04
N LYS A 128 27.87 16.73 -8.44
CA LYS A 128 29.02 17.66 -8.41
C LYS A 128 29.72 17.59 -7.06
N LEU A 129 31.04 17.80 -7.06
CA LEU A 129 31.91 17.60 -5.92
C LEU A 129 32.81 18.80 -5.64
N ARG A 130 33.19 18.93 -4.37
CA ARG A 130 34.21 19.82 -3.85
C ARG A 130 35.29 18.99 -3.16
N PHE A 131 36.49 18.96 -3.72
CA PHE A 131 37.64 18.30 -3.09
C PHE A 131 38.23 19.17 -1.98
N GLY A 132 38.58 18.58 -0.83
CA GLY A 132 39.05 19.36 0.33
C GLY A 132 40.40 20.08 0.13
N ALA A 133 41.25 19.58 -0.76
CA ALA A 133 42.58 20.15 -1.00
C ALA A 133 42.59 21.35 -1.96
N THR A 134 41.45 21.68 -2.56
CA THR A 134 41.40 22.63 -3.66
C THR A 134 41.17 24.05 -3.11
N ARG A 135 42.21 24.90 -3.14
CA ARG A 135 42.22 26.21 -2.45
C ARG A 135 41.69 27.32 -3.36
N VAL A 136 40.93 28.26 -2.80
CA VAL A 136 40.38 29.40 -3.56
C VAL A 136 41.47 30.20 -4.29
N GLN A 137 42.66 30.34 -3.68
CA GLN A 137 43.79 31.10 -4.22
C GLN A 137 44.30 30.51 -5.54
N ASP A 138 44.36 29.18 -5.65
CA ASP A 138 44.85 28.48 -6.84
C ASP A 138 43.85 28.59 -8.01
N HIS A 139 42.59 28.94 -7.70
CA HIS A 139 41.47 29.03 -8.63
C HIS A 139 41.04 30.48 -8.95
N ALA A 140 41.86 31.48 -8.57
CA ALA A 140 41.59 32.88 -8.86
C ALA A 140 41.44 33.16 -10.37
N HIS A 141 42.24 32.48 -11.20
CA HIS A 141 42.19 32.58 -12.66
C HIS A 141 40.84 32.12 -13.26
N ALA A 142 40.06 31.33 -12.52
CA ALA A 142 38.77 30.78 -12.92
C ALA A 142 37.61 31.35 -12.09
N ASN A 143 37.75 32.55 -11.51
CA ASN A 143 36.75 33.17 -10.64
C ASN A 143 36.30 32.25 -9.48
N GLY A 144 37.22 31.46 -8.93
CA GLY A 144 36.97 30.52 -7.85
C GLY A 144 36.36 29.18 -8.26
N SER A 145 36.07 28.95 -9.54
CA SER A 145 35.57 27.66 -10.05
C SER A 145 36.57 26.54 -9.72
N GLY A 146 36.12 25.53 -9.00
CA GLY A 146 36.96 24.44 -8.46
C GLY A 146 37.18 24.53 -6.97
N ALA A 147 36.82 25.65 -6.34
CA ALA A 147 36.97 25.88 -4.91
C ALA A 147 35.88 26.78 -4.28
N SER A 148 34.72 26.93 -4.92
CA SER A 148 33.68 27.93 -4.59
C SER A 148 32.51 27.41 -3.75
N ASP A 149 32.50 26.12 -3.44
CA ASP A 149 31.41 25.37 -2.82
C ASP A 149 30.10 25.42 -3.64
N THR A 150 30.21 25.48 -4.98
CA THR A 150 29.06 25.56 -5.92
C THR A 150 29.12 24.46 -6.99
N GLU A 151 28.09 24.35 -7.82
CA GLU A 151 28.00 23.38 -8.94
C GLU A 151 29.11 23.51 -10.00
N ARG A 152 29.91 24.58 -9.91
CA ARG A 152 31.04 24.91 -10.79
C ARG A 152 32.35 24.25 -10.36
N ASP A 153 32.37 23.52 -9.24
CA ASP A 153 33.62 23.02 -8.67
C ASP A 153 34.13 21.70 -9.26
N SER A 154 33.29 20.96 -9.98
CA SER A 154 33.70 19.76 -10.68
C SER A 154 32.92 19.53 -11.97
N ALA A 155 33.38 18.57 -12.78
CA ALA A 155 32.54 17.91 -13.77
C ALA A 155 31.47 17.03 -13.08
N TRP A 156 30.55 16.46 -13.85
CA TRP A 156 29.58 15.48 -13.35
C TRP A 156 30.28 14.16 -13.01
N VAL A 157 30.22 13.74 -11.76
CA VAL A 157 30.89 12.53 -11.25
C VAL A 157 29.88 11.41 -11.03
N ARG A 158 30.20 10.21 -11.52
CA ARG A 158 29.35 9.02 -11.37
C ARG A 158 29.35 8.52 -9.93
N VAL A 159 28.20 7.98 -9.50
CA VAL A 159 28.01 7.36 -8.19
C VAL A 159 27.90 5.85 -8.36
N ALA A 160 28.74 5.09 -7.67
CA ALA A 160 28.61 3.64 -7.58
C ALA A 160 27.46 3.28 -6.62
N PHE A 161 26.57 2.39 -7.04
CA PHE A 161 25.51 1.83 -6.22
C PHE A 161 25.76 0.34 -5.96
N SER A 162 25.27 -0.16 -4.83
CA SER A 162 25.44 -1.55 -4.42
C SER A 162 24.70 -2.56 -5.31
N TRP A 163 23.65 -2.12 -6.01
CA TRP A 163 22.92 -2.94 -6.97
C TRP A 163 22.47 -2.09 -8.16
N THR A 164 22.90 -2.47 -9.37
CA THR A 164 22.50 -1.83 -10.63
C THR A 164 22.21 -2.89 -11.69
N GLY A 165 21.21 -2.65 -12.53
CA GLY A 165 20.81 -3.54 -13.62
C GLY A 165 21.15 -2.99 -15.01
N ASN A 166 20.75 -3.75 -16.04
CA ASN A 166 20.96 -3.44 -17.46
C ASN A 166 19.65 -3.39 -18.28
N GLY A 167 18.53 -3.04 -17.64
CA GLY A 167 17.23 -2.96 -18.32
C GLY A 167 17.13 -1.83 -19.36
N PRO A 168 16.24 -1.93 -20.36
CA PRO A 168 16.08 -0.93 -21.39
C PRO A 168 15.27 0.27 -20.87
N GLY A 169 15.97 1.30 -20.39
CA GLY A 169 15.38 2.55 -19.91
C GLY A 169 15.00 2.54 -18.42
N SER A 170 14.70 3.72 -17.89
CA SER A 170 14.51 3.94 -16.44
C SER A 170 13.37 3.13 -15.82
N ASN A 171 12.30 2.85 -16.59
CA ASN A 171 11.09 2.19 -16.10
C ASN A 171 11.16 0.64 -16.17
N GLN A 172 12.22 0.09 -16.77
CA GLN A 172 12.45 -1.36 -16.86
C GLN A 172 13.80 -1.75 -16.21
N GLN A 173 14.38 -0.85 -15.43
CA GLN A 173 15.64 -1.05 -14.74
C GLN A 173 15.44 -1.72 -13.38
N CYS A 174 16.43 -2.48 -12.89
CA CYS A 174 16.52 -2.91 -11.51
C CYS A 174 17.72 -2.27 -10.80
N GLY A 175 17.66 -2.12 -9.48
CA GLY A 175 18.76 -1.57 -8.70
C GLY A 175 18.31 -0.70 -7.53
N THR A 176 19.30 -0.12 -6.84
CA THR A 176 19.12 0.87 -5.78
C THR A 176 19.52 2.25 -6.27
N LEU A 177 18.74 3.28 -5.90
CA LEU A 177 19.04 4.67 -6.23
C LEU A 177 18.92 5.54 -4.98
N THR A 178 20.06 5.87 -4.38
CA THR A 178 20.17 6.74 -3.21
C THR A 178 21.21 7.82 -3.47
N LEU A 179 20.79 8.88 -4.15
CA LEU A 179 21.67 9.99 -4.52
C LEU A 179 22.22 10.68 -3.26
N PRO A 180 23.55 10.93 -3.19
CA PRO A 180 24.12 11.68 -2.09
C PRO A 180 23.63 13.14 -2.17
N ARG A 181 23.29 13.72 -1.02
CA ARG A 181 22.76 15.09 -0.93
C ARG A 181 23.90 16.09 -0.90
N ILE A 182 23.61 17.34 -1.22
CA ILE A 182 24.55 18.44 -1.02
C ILE A 182 24.99 18.45 0.44
N GLY A 183 26.31 18.50 0.68
CA GLY A 183 26.95 18.39 1.99
C GLY A 183 27.29 16.97 2.44
N THR A 184 26.86 15.92 1.72
CA THR A 184 27.29 14.54 2.00
C THR A 184 28.77 14.38 1.68
N GLU A 185 29.52 13.79 2.62
CA GLU A 185 30.89 13.36 2.37
C GLU A 185 30.91 12.03 1.61
N VAL A 186 31.64 12.02 0.50
CA VAL A 186 31.78 10.87 -0.39
C VAL A 186 33.24 10.44 -0.51
N LEU A 187 33.45 9.15 -0.74
CA LEU A 187 34.73 8.59 -1.14
C LEU A 187 34.83 8.58 -2.67
N VAL A 188 35.89 9.19 -3.20
CA VAL A 188 36.15 9.33 -4.63
C VAL A 188 37.40 8.58 -4.99
N ASP A 189 37.26 7.59 -5.87
CA ASP A 189 38.36 6.89 -6.52
C ASP A 189 38.55 7.41 -7.95
N PHE A 190 39.67 7.06 -8.57
CA PHE A 190 40.09 7.57 -9.88
C PHE A 190 40.40 6.39 -10.79
N LEU A 191 39.67 6.26 -11.92
CA LEU A 191 39.81 5.11 -12.81
C LEU A 191 41.24 5.03 -13.36
N GLY A 192 41.95 3.94 -13.09
CA GLY A 192 43.36 3.79 -13.49
C GLY A 192 44.33 4.75 -12.81
N GLY A 193 43.91 5.44 -11.74
CA GLY A 193 44.69 6.49 -11.06
C GLY A 193 44.70 7.83 -11.79
N ASP A 194 43.86 8.00 -12.81
CA ASP A 194 43.75 9.22 -13.63
C ASP A 194 42.89 10.30 -12.91
N PRO A 195 43.46 11.48 -12.55
CA PRO A 195 42.73 12.56 -11.89
C PRO A 195 41.48 13.04 -12.66
N ASP A 196 41.48 12.88 -13.99
CA ASP A 196 40.37 13.35 -14.84
C ASP A 196 39.19 12.37 -14.87
N GLN A 197 39.32 11.19 -14.24
CA GLN A 197 38.28 10.15 -14.23
C GLN A 197 37.79 9.80 -12.82
N PRO A 198 37.23 10.76 -12.06
CA PRO A 198 36.70 10.49 -10.74
C PRO A 198 35.44 9.60 -10.78
N ILE A 199 35.29 8.76 -9.77
CA ILE A 199 34.09 7.97 -9.50
C ILE A 199 33.85 7.89 -7.99
N ILE A 200 32.62 8.15 -7.56
CA ILE A 200 32.23 8.01 -6.16
C ILE A 200 31.99 6.53 -5.87
N ILE A 201 32.67 5.98 -4.88
CA ILE A 201 32.59 4.56 -4.51
C ILE A 201 31.89 4.30 -3.17
N GLY A 202 31.62 5.36 -2.39
CA GLY A 202 30.98 5.25 -1.08
C GLY A 202 30.63 6.60 -0.46
N GLN A 203 29.91 6.55 0.67
CA GLN A 203 29.52 7.70 1.48
C GLN A 203 29.99 7.49 2.91
N LEU A 204 30.33 8.59 3.60
CA LEU A 204 30.81 8.56 4.97
C LEU A 204 29.90 9.38 5.88
N TYR A 205 29.75 8.90 7.11
CA TYR A 205 29.28 9.74 8.21
C TYR A 205 30.45 10.46 8.85
N ASN A 206 30.22 11.68 9.35
CA ASN A 206 31.19 12.49 10.07
C ASN A 206 30.50 13.30 11.19
N ALA A 207 31.22 14.24 11.79
CA ALA A 207 30.70 15.03 12.91
C ALA A 207 29.52 15.95 12.54
N VAL A 208 29.33 16.26 11.25
CA VAL A 208 28.22 17.06 10.73
C VAL A 208 27.11 16.13 10.21
N GLY A 209 27.45 15.23 9.29
CA GLY A 209 26.59 14.17 8.78
C GLY A 209 26.67 12.94 9.66
N MET A 210 26.01 12.96 10.82
CA MET A 210 26.01 11.82 11.75
C MET A 210 25.16 10.65 11.21
N PRO A 211 25.40 9.39 11.67
CA PRO A 211 24.52 8.27 11.37
C PRO A 211 23.06 8.55 11.78
N PRO A 212 22.06 8.08 11.00
CA PRO A 212 20.67 8.30 11.33
C PRO A 212 20.26 7.53 12.60
N GLY A 213 19.44 8.16 13.44
CA GLY A 213 18.74 7.45 14.51
C GLY A 213 17.65 6.55 13.92
N LEU A 214 17.67 5.27 14.29
CA LEU A 214 16.63 4.29 13.92
C LEU A 214 15.56 4.11 15.01
N SER A 215 15.71 4.84 16.12
CA SER A 215 14.69 5.00 17.15
C SER A 215 14.39 6.49 17.29
N GLN A 216 13.16 6.82 17.67
CA GLN A 216 12.76 8.19 18.01
C GLN A 216 13.37 8.67 19.33
N ARG A 217 13.98 7.77 20.10
CA ARG A 217 14.72 8.08 21.33
C ARG A 217 16.17 7.59 21.17
N GLY A 218 17.14 8.42 21.53
CA GLY A 218 18.56 8.05 21.48
C GLY A 218 19.10 7.70 20.09
N GLY A 219 20.35 7.23 20.06
CA GLY A 219 21.07 6.88 18.84
C GLY A 219 22.28 6.00 19.17
N LEU A 220 23.29 6.01 18.31
CA LEU A 220 24.56 5.36 18.63
C LEU A 220 25.30 6.11 19.76
N PRO A 221 26.02 5.41 20.65
CA PRO A 221 26.22 3.95 20.71
C PRO A 221 25.12 3.18 21.48
N GLY A 222 24.16 3.87 22.09
CA GLY A 222 23.12 3.27 22.93
C GLY A 222 22.27 2.23 22.19
N ASN A 223 21.75 2.58 21.02
CA ASN A 223 20.87 1.73 20.20
C ASN A 223 21.62 0.93 19.13
N ARG A 224 22.81 0.41 19.46
CA ARG A 224 23.72 -0.29 18.53
C ARG A 224 23.18 -1.58 17.89
N TYR A 225 22.10 -2.16 18.40
CA TYR A 225 21.46 -3.36 17.86
C TYR A 225 20.36 -3.05 16.84
N LEU A 226 20.09 -1.77 16.56
CA LEU A 226 19.21 -1.35 15.49
C LEU A 226 19.99 -1.20 14.19
N ALA A 227 19.49 -1.80 13.12
CA ALA A 227 20.05 -1.72 11.78
C ALA A 227 18.97 -1.40 10.74
N GLY A 228 19.34 -0.78 9.62
CA GLY A 228 18.40 -0.52 8.53
C GLY A 228 18.64 0.81 7.81
N MET A 229 17.58 1.36 7.24
CA MET A 229 17.61 2.60 6.47
C MET A 229 16.56 3.59 6.97
N ARG A 230 16.93 4.87 7.00
CA ARG A 230 16.03 5.99 7.27
C ARG A 230 16.25 7.08 6.22
N SER A 231 15.19 7.42 5.48
CA SER A 231 15.19 8.56 4.58
C SER A 231 14.83 9.84 5.31
N ARG A 232 14.97 10.98 4.62
CA ARG A 232 14.51 12.29 5.08
C ARG A 232 13.72 12.98 3.97
N GLU A 233 12.62 13.61 4.30
CA GLU A 233 11.85 14.49 3.42
C GLU A 233 12.78 15.58 2.87
N ILE A 234 12.62 15.93 1.59
CA ILE A 234 13.38 17.04 0.99
C ILE A 234 12.82 18.34 1.57
N LYS A 235 13.70 19.19 2.11
CA LYS A 235 13.31 20.44 2.79
C LYS A 235 12.38 20.19 3.99
N GLY A 236 12.52 19.03 4.63
CA GLY A 236 11.71 18.61 5.78
C GLY A 236 12.48 17.68 6.74
N ALA A 237 11.82 17.29 7.83
CA ALA A 237 12.42 16.48 8.90
C ALA A 237 11.85 15.05 8.99
N ARG A 238 10.71 14.79 8.35
CA ARG A 238 10.04 13.48 8.36
C ARG A 238 10.80 12.48 7.50
N GLY A 239 10.58 11.20 7.69
CA GLY A 239 11.26 10.15 6.95
C GLY A 239 10.43 8.89 6.78
N ASN A 240 10.91 8.02 5.90
CA ASN A 240 10.51 6.62 5.83
C ASN A 240 11.65 5.78 6.41
N GLN A 241 11.30 4.68 7.06
CA GLN A 241 12.24 3.85 7.80
C GLN A 241 11.95 2.37 7.54
N LEU A 242 13.02 1.61 7.25
CA LEU A 242 13.06 0.16 7.41
C LEU A 242 14.07 -0.12 8.52
N CYS A 243 13.61 -0.72 9.63
CA CYS A 243 14.45 -0.99 10.78
C CYS A 243 14.33 -2.47 11.18
N PHE A 244 15.47 -3.07 11.49
CA PHE A 244 15.62 -4.38 12.10
C PHE A 244 16.20 -4.16 13.49
N ASP A 245 15.60 -4.79 14.48
CA ASP A 245 16.05 -4.76 15.87
C ASP A 245 16.56 -6.15 16.23
N ASP A 246 17.88 -6.28 16.38
CA ASP A 246 18.54 -7.54 16.73
C ASP A 246 18.83 -7.63 18.24
N THR A 247 18.11 -6.86 19.07
CA THR A 247 18.24 -6.96 20.52
C THR A 247 17.92 -8.39 20.98
N PRO A 248 18.79 -9.04 21.79
CA PRO A 248 18.61 -10.43 22.20
C PRO A 248 17.23 -10.73 22.77
N SER A 249 16.59 -11.79 22.27
CA SER A 249 15.23 -12.22 22.65
C SER A 249 14.12 -11.19 22.39
N GLN A 250 14.40 -10.14 21.62
CA GLN A 250 13.49 -9.04 21.32
C GLN A 250 13.53 -8.68 19.83
N ILE A 251 13.69 -9.69 18.97
CA ILE A 251 13.85 -9.45 17.53
C ILE A 251 12.59 -8.85 16.93
N SER A 252 12.74 -7.82 16.10
CA SER A 252 11.62 -7.23 15.38
C SER A 252 12.04 -6.59 14.05
N ALA A 253 11.05 -6.38 13.18
CA ALA A 253 11.20 -5.64 11.94
C ALA A 253 10.09 -4.59 11.82
N GLN A 254 10.45 -3.41 11.30
CA GLN A 254 9.54 -2.29 11.12
C GLN A 254 9.71 -1.67 9.74
N LEU A 255 8.59 -1.48 9.05
CA LEU A 255 8.45 -0.55 7.94
C LEU A 255 7.56 0.61 8.38
N ALA A 256 8.10 1.82 8.41
CA ALA A 256 7.43 2.99 8.96
C ALA A 256 7.52 4.20 8.03
N SER A 257 6.47 5.03 8.07
CA SER A 257 6.47 6.39 7.57
C SER A 257 6.07 7.34 8.69
N ASP A 258 6.82 8.43 8.86
CA ASP A 258 6.46 9.49 9.79
C ASP A 258 5.13 10.17 9.39
N GLN A 259 4.69 10.02 8.13
CA GLN A 259 3.36 10.45 7.68
C GLN A 259 2.26 9.67 8.41
N ALA A 260 1.53 10.37 9.29
CA ALA A 260 0.46 9.81 10.11
C ALA A 260 0.89 8.58 10.94
N VAL A 261 2.19 8.48 11.25
CA VAL A 261 2.77 7.37 12.03
C VAL A 261 2.29 6.01 11.50
N THR A 262 2.40 5.86 10.16
CA THR A 262 1.90 4.69 9.42
C THR A 262 2.96 3.59 9.44
N GLN A 263 2.65 2.43 10.01
CA GLN A 263 3.65 1.41 10.31
C GLN A 263 3.12 -0.01 10.11
N LEU A 264 3.99 -0.88 9.58
CA LEU A 264 3.93 -2.33 9.74
C LEU A 264 5.04 -2.75 10.70
N ASN A 265 4.67 -3.33 11.83
CA ASN A 265 5.58 -3.82 12.84
C ASN A 265 5.42 -5.34 13.00
N LEU A 266 6.53 -6.07 13.07
CA LEU A 266 6.58 -7.54 13.10
C LEU A 266 7.52 -8.03 14.22
N GLY A 267 7.13 -9.08 14.94
CA GLY A 267 7.92 -9.68 16.02
C GLY A 267 7.66 -9.02 17.38
N TYR A 268 8.73 -8.82 18.15
CA TYR A 268 8.67 -8.29 19.51
C TYR A 268 8.48 -6.76 19.49
N LEU A 269 7.25 -6.29 19.72
CA LEU A 269 6.93 -4.88 19.58
C LEU A 269 7.30 -4.10 20.86
N VAL A 270 8.13 -3.07 20.71
CA VAL A 270 8.57 -2.20 21.80
C VAL A 270 8.27 -0.73 21.54
N GLU A 271 8.18 0.06 22.61
CA GLU A 271 8.33 1.51 22.53
C GLU A 271 9.70 1.90 21.95
N PRO A 272 9.86 3.13 21.40
CA PRO A 272 11.15 3.59 20.89
C PRO A 272 12.28 3.41 21.92
N ARG A 273 13.31 2.65 21.55
CA ARG A 273 14.42 2.32 22.44
C ARG A 273 15.22 3.54 22.84
N SER A 274 15.67 3.62 24.08
CA SER A 274 16.73 4.51 24.54
C SER A 274 17.82 3.65 25.19
N ASP A 275 19.07 3.82 24.77
CA ASP A 275 20.22 3.03 25.26
C ASP A 275 20.00 1.51 25.20
N GLY A 276 19.35 1.04 24.13
CA GLY A 276 19.06 -0.36 23.90
C GLY A 276 17.85 -0.90 24.69
N ALA A 277 17.19 -0.10 25.52
CA ALA A 277 16.03 -0.50 26.31
C ALA A 277 14.73 0.12 25.78
N GLY A 278 13.65 -0.65 25.76
CA GLY A 278 12.30 -0.20 25.43
C GLY A 278 11.26 -1.08 26.12
N GLN A 279 10.13 -0.50 26.52
CA GLN A 279 9.04 -1.27 27.14
C GLN A 279 8.28 -2.06 26.06
N GLN A 280 7.99 -3.33 26.33
CA GLN A 280 7.18 -4.15 25.42
C GLN A 280 5.75 -3.62 25.35
N ARG A 281 5.24 -3.48 24.13
CA ARG A 281 3.85 -3.10 23.84
C ARG A 281 3.02 -4.24 23.24
N GLY A 282 3.67 -5.27 22.69
CA GLY A 282 2.98 -6.40 22.07
C GLY A 282 3.95 -7.45 21.51
N ASP A 283 3.36 -8.50 20.95
CA ASP A 283 4.06 -9.58 20.25
C ASP A 283 3.21 -9.99 19.03
N GLY A 284 3.86 -10.36 17.92
CA GLY A 284 3.18 -10.73 16.67
C GLY A 284 3.29 -9.66 15.58
N PHE A 285 2.18 -9.12 15.09
CA PHE A 285 2.19 -8.09 14.05
C PHE A 285 1.23 -6.95 14.37
N GLU A 286 1.55 -5.76 13.89
CA GLU A 286 0.71 -4.57 13.98
C GLU A 286 0.77 -3.80 12.66
N LEU A 287 -0.41 -3.52 12.09
CA LEU A 287 -0.58 -2.52 11.03
C LEU A 287 -1.34 -1.33 11.64
N ARG A 288 -0.71 -0.16 11.69
CA ARG A 288 -1.31 1.06 12.29
C ARG A 288 -1.11 2.30 11.43
N SER A 289 -2.02 3.27 11.57
CA SER A 289 -1.94 4.61 11.02
C SER A 289 -2.88 5.54 11.79
N ASP A 290 -2.51 6.82 11.91
CA ASP A 290 -3.42 7.88 12.37
C ASP A 290 -4.30 8.43 11.23
N ALA A 291 -4.11 7.92 10.00
CA ALA A 291 -4.89 8.25 8.81
C ALA A 291 -5.81 7.10 8.38
N SER A 292 -6.54 7.28 7.28
CA SER A 292 -7.43 6.26 6.72
C SER A 292 -6.66 5.01 6.26
N GLY A 293 -7.20 3.83 6.59
CA GLY A 293 -6.69 2.53 6.12
C GLY A 293 -7.70 1.80 5.21
N SER A 294 -7.20 0.90 4.36
CA SER A 294 -8.02 0.02 3.52
C SER A 294 -7.34 -1.33 3.35
N LEU A 295 -8.08 -2.41 3.57
CA LEU A 295 -7.71 -3.79 3.19
C LEU A 295 -8.58 -4.20 2.01
N ARG A 296 -7.98 -4.53 0.87
CA ARG A 296 -8.69 -4.86 -0.37
C ARG A 296 -8.04 -6.06 -1.05
N THR A 297 -8.86 -7.05 -1.37
CA THR A 297 -8.49 -8.23 -2.16
C THR A 297 -9.42 -8.35 -3.37
N ALA A 298 -8.92 -8.91 -4.47
CA ALA A 298 -9.75 -9.22 -5.65
C ALA A 298 -10.36 -10.64 -5.59
N ARG A 299 -9.97 -11.42 -4.58
CA ARG A 299 -10.45 -12.77 -4.23
C ARG A 299 -10.88 -12.76 -2.76
N SER A 300 -10.72 -13.86 -2.05
CA SER A 300 -11.06 -13.98 -0.63
C SER A 300 -10.18 -13.09 0.27
N LEU A 301 -10.78 -12.61 1.38
CA LEU A 301 -10.08 -12.04 2.54
C LEU A 301 -10.48 -12.85 3.77
N LEU A 302 -9.52 -13.60 4.33
CA LEU A 302 -9.70 -14.38 5.55
C LEU A 302 -9.08 -13.66 6.75
N ILE A 303 -9.90 -13.34 7.76
CA ILE A 303 -9.48 -12.83 9.06
C ILE A 303 -9.77 -13.93 10.08
N SER A 304 -8.72 -14.58 10.58
CA SER A 304 -8.83 -15.85 11.31
C SER A 304 -7.95 -15.89 12.55
N ALA A 305 -8.49 -16.43 13.65
CA ALA A 305 -7.74 -16.82 14.84
C ALA A 305 -7.54 -18.34 14.97
N TRP A 306 -7.83 -19.11 13.91
CA TRP A 306 -7.54 -20.54 13.85
C TRP A 306 -6.02 -20.78 13.75
N LYS A 307 -5.53 -21.80 14.46
CA LYS A 307 -4.10 -22.04 14.60
C LYS A 307 -3.48 -22.50 13.28
N ARG A 308 -2.45 -21.77 12.83
CA ARG A 308 -1.54 -22.17 11.73
C ARG A 308 -0.09 -21.95 12.18
N ILE A 309 0.33 -22.75 13.15
CA ILE A 309 1.65 -22.68 13.76
C ILE A 309 2.71 -22.93 12.68
N ASP A 310 3.81 -22.18 12.72
CA ASP A 310 4.91 -22.24 11.75
C ASP A 310 4.48 -22.09 10.29
N ALA A 311 3.41 -21.31 10.05
CA ALA A 311 2.83 -21.08 8.72
C ALA A 311 2.50 -22.38 7.95
N GLN A 312 2.16 -23.45 8.66
CA GLN A 312 1.77 -24.73 8.06
C GLN A 312 0.41 -24.62 7.33
N GLY A 313 0.33 -25.23 6.14
CA GLY A 313 -0.86 -25.21 5.30
C GLY A 313 -0.83 -24.11 4.22
N LYS A 314 -1.97 -23.86 3.57
CA LYS A 314 -2.11 -22.81 2.56
C LYS A 314 -2.55 -21.50 3.21
N GLN A 315 -2.13 -20.37 2.65
CA GLN A 315 -2.47 -19.04 3.17
C GLN A 315 -3.99 -18.78 3.32
N PRO A 316 -4.88 -19.17 2.39
CA PRO A 316 -6.33 -19.01 2.56
C PRO A 316 -7.04 -20.27 3.11
N ASP A 317 -6.32 -21.22 3.71
CA ASP A 317 -6.93 -22.44 4.23
C ASP A 317 -7.96 -22.10 5.33
N SER A 318 -9.18 -22.59 5.14
CA SER A 318 -10.37 -22.25 5.93
C SER A 318 -11.21 -23.49 6.27
N ALA A 319 -10.59 -24.69 6.28
CA ALA A 319 -11.27 -25.95 6.54
C ALA A 319 -12.14 -25.93 7.82
N GLU A 320 -11.64 -25.35 8.90
CA GLU A 320 -12.36 -25.24 10.17
C GLU A 320 -13.58 -24.33 10.07
N HIS A 321 -13.45 -23.21 9.35
CA HIS A 321 -14.55 -22.29 9.08
C HIS A 321 -15.65 -22.95 8.22
N LEU A 322 -15.25 -23.66 7.16
CA LEU A 322 -16.17 -24.37 6.27
C LEU A 322 -16.92 -25.50 7.00
N SER A 323 -16.25 -26.22 7.92
CA SER A 323 -16.91 -27.21 8.78
C SER A 323 -17.99 -26.55 9.63
N LEU A 324 -17.66 -25.44 10.30
CA LEU A 324 -18.61 -24.71 11.13
C LEU A 324 -19.81 -24.20 10.31
N MET A 325 -19.58 -23.65 9.11
CA MET A 325 -20.67 -23.22 8.23
C MET A 325 -21.59 -24.38 7.85
N LYS A 326 -21.01 -25.55 7.57
CA LYS A 326 -21.77 -26.76 7.21
C LYS A 326 -22.60 -27.27 8.38
N GLU A 327 -22.02 -27.38 9.58
CA GLU A 327 -22.72 -27.80 10.80
C GLU A 327 -23.89 -26.86 11.13
N CYS A 328 -23.67 -25.55 11.06
CA CYS A 328 -24.72 -24.56 11.27
C CYS A 328 -25.83 -24.65 10.21
N LEU A 329 -25.48 -24.87 8.94
CA LEU A 329 -26.46 -25.03 7.86
C LEU A 329 -27.31 -26.29 8.03
N GLU A 330 -26.72 -27.40 8.46
CA GLU A 330 -27.44 -28.65 8.73
C GLU A 330 -28.43 -28.49 9.89
N LEU A 331 -28.00 -27.86 11.00
CA LEU A 331 -28.89 -27.53 12.12
C LEU A 331 -30.04 -26.62 11.68
N PHE A 332 -29.71 -25.56 10.95
CA PHE A 332 -30.65 -24.57 10.44
C PHE A 332 -31.71 -25.22 9.56
N SER A 333 -31.30 -26.05 8.60
CA SER A 333 -32.21 -26.75 7.68
C SER A 333 -33.12 -27.75 8.40
N SER A 334 -32.56 -28.56 9.32
CA SER A 334 -33.35 -29.54 10.07
C SER A 334 -34.45 -28.91 10.93
N LEU A 335 -34.14 -27.82 11.64
CA LEU A 335 -35.13 -27.10 12.45
C LEU A 335 -36.20 -26.44 11.58
N GLY A 336 -35.82 -25.87 10.44
CA GLY A 336 -36.74 -25.25 9.48
C GLY A 336 -37.70 -26.25 8.84
N GLU A 337 -37.21 -27.42 8.44
CA GLU A 337 -38.05 -28.51 7.92
C GLU A 337 -39.03 -29.02 8.96
N PHE A 338 -38.58 -29.19 10.21
CA PHE A 338 -39.44 -29.59 11.32
C PHE A 338 -40.54 -28.53 11.57
N ALA A 339 -40.18 -27.25 11.57
CA ALA A 339 -41.15 -26.16 11.72
C ALA A 339 -42.21 -26.20 10.60
N ALA A 340 -41.79 -26.42 9.35
CA ALA A 340 -42.70 -26.52 8.20
C ALA A 340 -43.68 -27.71 8.30
N GLN A 341 -43.20 -28.87 8.76
CA GLN A 341 -44.05 -30.05 9.02
C GLN A 341 -45.11 -29.77 10.10
N HIS A 342 -44.86 -28.80 10.97
CA HIS A 342 -45.76 -28.35 12.04
C HIS A 342 -46.41 -27.00 11.73
N GLN A 343 -46.73 -26.75 10.46
CA GLN A 343 -47.51 -25.60 9.96
C GLN A 343 -46.87 -24.21 10.14
N ALA A 344 -45.59 -24.13 10.51
CA ALA A 344 -44.82 -22.89 10.40
C ALA A 344 -44.31 -22.69 8.97
N LEU A 345 -43.61 -21.58 8.70
CA LEU A 345 -42.98 -21.36 7.40
C LEU A 345 -41.69 -22.19 7.24
N ALA A 346 -41.51 -22.75 6.04
CA ALA A 346 -40.26 -23.38 5.64
C ALA A 346 -39.13 -22.36 5.51
N LEU A 347 -37.92 -22.86 5.70
CA LEU A 347 -36.69 -22.09 5.63
C LEU A 347 -36.10 -22.11 4.21
N ASP A 348 -35.40 -21.04 3.82
CA ASP A 348 -34.65 -20.96 2.56
C ASP A 348 -33.13 -21.07 2.80
N PRO A 349 -32.49 -22.22 2.54
CA PRO A 349 -31.06 -22.42 2.76
C PRO A 349 -30.18 -21.93 1.60
N ALA A 350 -30.75 -21.48 0.47
CA ALA A 350 -30.01 -21.27 -0.77
C ALA A 350 -28.91 -20.20 -0.64
N GLY A 351 -29.17 -19.14 0.13
CA GLY A 351 -28.21 -18.08 0.40
C GLY A 351 -26.96 -18.57 1.12
N SER A 352 -27.13 -19.25 2.26
CA SER A 352 -26.04 -19.83 3.05
C SER A 352 -25.26 -20.92 2.29
N GLN A 353 -25.95 -21.77 1.52
CA GLN A 353 -25.31 -22.80 0.68
C GLN A 353 -24.39 -22.17 -0.38
N THR A 354 -24.89 -21.14 -1.07
CA THR A 354 -24.13 -20.41 -2.09
C THR A 354 -22.91 -19.73 -1.47
N LEU A 355 -23.07 -19.08 -0.32
CA LEU A 355 -21.97 -18.41 0.38
C LEU A 355 -20.87 -19.40 0.80
N SER A 356 -21.24 -20.56 1.35
CA SER A 356 -20.28 -21.61 1.74
C SER A 356 -19.47 -22.11 0.53
N ALA A 357 -20.13 -22.34 -0.61
CA ALA A 357 -19.45 -22.73 -1.85
C ALA A 357 -18.52 -21.62 -2.38
N ASP A 358 -18.92 -20.36 -2.28
CA ASP A 358 -18.12 -19.21 -2.71
C ASP A 358 -16.86 -19.00 -1.85
N VAL A 359 -16.95 -19.26 -0.54
CA VAL A 359 -15.80 -19.29 0.37
C VAL A 359 -14.84 -20.42 -0.01
N ALA A 360 -15.36 -21.63 -0.21
CA ALA A 360 -14.54 -22.79 -0.60
C ALA A 360 -13.85 -22.63 -1.96
N ALA A 361 -14.43 -21.82 -2.85
CA ALA A 361 -13.90 -21.54 -4.18
C ALA A 361 -12.99 -20.29 -4.25
N ASP A 362 -12.62 -19.70 -3.11
CA ASP A 362 -11.80 -18.47 -3.03
C ASP A 362 -12.37 -17.31 -3.88
N LYS A 363 -13.70 -17.20 -3.98
CA LYS A 363 -14.34 -16.04 -4.61
C LYS A 363 -14.12 -14.79 -3.76
N ALA A 364 -14.55 -13.64 -4.27
CA ALA A 364 -14.46 -12.34 -3.59
C ALA A 364 -15.37 -12.26 -2.35
N THR A 365 -15.02 -13.01 -1.31
CA THR A 365 -15.72 -13.10 -0.02
C THR A 365 -14.84 -12.56 1.10
N ILE A 366 -15.45 -12.17 2.21
CA ILE A 366 -14.75 -11.84 3.45
C ILE A 366 -15.23 -12.80 4.52
N SER A 367 -14.31 -13.57 5.10
CA SER A 367 -14.58 -14.49 6.21
C SER A 367 -13.90 -13.98 7.47
N ILE A 368 -14.67 -13.85 8.55
CA ILE A 368 -14.19 -13.53 9.89
C ILE A 368 -14.54 -14.71 10.79
N THR A 369 -13.54 -15.39 11.35
CA THR A 369 -13.76 -16.62 12.11
C THR A 369 -12.73 -16.79 13.24
N ALA A 370 -13.15 -17.36 14.36
CA ALA A 370 -12.30 -17.62 15.50
C ALA A 370 -12.86 -18.79 16.33
N PRO A 371 -12.00 -19.65 16.90
CA PRO A 371 -12.44 -20.77 17.73
C PRO A 371 -13.06 -20.32 19.07
N ASP A 372 -12.57 -19.22 19.64
CA ASP A 372 -12.98 -18.74 20.97
C ASP A 372 -13.99 -17.57 20.93
N GLY A 373 -14.57 -17.29 19.75
CA GLY A 373 -15.64 -16.31 19.56
C GLY A 373 -15.21 -15.02 18.83
N VAL A 374 -16.22 -14.25 18.41
CA VAL A 374 -16.08 -12.97 17.69
C VAL A 374 -16.97 -11.93 18.37
N ALA A 375 -16.41 -10.75 18.66
CA ALA A 375 -17.14 -9.64 19.28
C ALA A 375 -17.20 -8.44 18.32
N LEU A 376 -18.39 -7.85 18.16
CA LEU A 376 -18.62 -6.63 17.38
C LEU A 376 -19.29 -5.60 18.29
N SER A 377 -18.62 -4.47 18.53
CA SER A 377 -19.12 -3.43 19.45
C SER A 377 -18.81 -2.03 18.94
N THR A 378 -19.66 -1.08 19.29
CA THR A 378 -19.49 0.34 18.98
C THR A 378 -20.34 1.17 19.94
N PRO A 379 -19.91 2.38 20.34
CA PRO A 379 -20.76 3.30 21.10
C PRO A 379 -21.88 3.93 20.25
N LYS A 380 -21.89 3.68 18.93
CA LYS A 380 -22.87 4.21 17.99
C LYS A 380 -23.68 3.06 17.37
N THR A 381 -23.78 3.04 16.05
CA THR A 381 -24.68 2.14 15.32
C THR A 381 -23.91 0.99 14.69
N ILE A 382 -24.40 -0.23 14.85
CA ILE A 382 -24.08 -1.39 13.98
C ILE A 382 -25.19 -1.49 12.95
N ALA A 383 -24.83 -1.57 11.66
CA ALA A 383 -25.79 -1.73 10.58
C ALA A 383 -25.40 -2.93 9.71
N THR A 384 -26.34 -3.87 9.56
CA THR A 384 -26.17 -5.08 8.75
C THR A 384 -27.21 -5.07 7.63
N HIS A 385 -26.77 -5.15 6.39
CA HIS A 385 -27.64 -5.15 5.21
C HIS A 385 -27.19 -6.25 4.25
N ALA A 386 -28.15 -6.96 3.67
CA ALA A 386 -27.90 -7.88 2.57
C ALA A 386 -28.92 -7.61 1.46
N GLY A 387 -28.48 -7.67 0.21
CA GLY A 387 -29.37 -7.58 -0.96
C GLY A 387 -30.15 -8.88 -1.25
N ALA A 388 -29.81 -9.96 -0.53
CA ALA A 388 -30.46 -11.26 -0.58
C ALA A 388 -30.93 -11.67 0.82
N ASN A 389 -30.09 -12.37 1.60
CA ASN A 389 -30.48 -12.98 2.88
C ASN A 389 -29.55 -12.55 4.03
N ILE A 390 -30.10 -12.50 5.25
CA ILE A 390 -29.34 -12.44 6.50
C ILE A 390 -29.74 -13.67 7.33
N ASP A 391 -28.78 -14.56 7.58
CA ASP A 391 -28.99 -15.78 8.37
C ASP A 391 -28.32 -15.62 9.73
N LEU A 392 -29.09 -15.74 10.82
CA LEU A 392 -28.61 -15.69 12.21
C LEU A 392 -28.86 -17.04 12.87
N VAL A 393 -27.80 -17.81 13.07
CA VAL A 393 -27.89 -19.20 13.56
C VAL A 393 -27.04 -19.36 14.81
N ALA A 394 -27.60 -20.01 15.82
CA ALA A 394 -26.89 -20.38 17.04
C ALA A 394 -27.31 -21.80 17.45
N GLN A 395 -26.36 -22.63 17.88
CA GLN A 395 -26.67 -23.98 18.38
C GLN A 395 -27.41 -23.98 19.72
N GLN A 396 -27.24 -22.92 20.51
CA GLN A 396 -27.87 -22.79 21.83
C GLN A 396 -28.93 -21.70 21.82
N HIS A 397 -28.54 -20.43 21.93
CA HIS A 397 -29.47 -19.33 22.15
C HIS A 397 -29.23 -18.20 21.15
N LEU A 398 -30.31 -17.71 20.54
CA LEU A 398 -30.34 -16.41 19.88
C LEU A 398 -30.99 -15.40 20.82
N GLN A 399 -30.24 -14.38 21.23
CA GLN A 399 -30.72 -13.35 22.15
C GLN A 399 -30.76 -11.99 21.45
N LEU A 400 -31.93 -11.35 21.46
CA LEU A 400 -32.13 -10.02 20.89
C LEU A 400 -32.69 -9.10 21.97
N THR A 401 -31.88 -8.13 22.40
CA THR A 401 -32.21 -7.23 23.51
C THR A 401 -32.10 -5.78 23.06
N ALA A 402 -33.12 -4.98 23.37
CA ALA A 402 -33.13 -3.54 23.13
C ALA A 402 -33.61 -2.80 24.37
N ALA A 403 -32.89 -1.74 24.77
CA ALA A 403 -33.25 -0.95 25.94
C ALA A 403 -34.52 -0.10 25.76
N GLN A 404 -34.85 0.26 24.51
CA GLN A 404 -36.04 1.05 24.20
C GLN A 404 -37.10 0.27 23.43
N ARG A 405 -36.77 -0.20 22.21
CA ARG A 405 -37.73 -0.90 21.34
C ARG A 405 -37.06 -1.95 20.46
N CYS A 406 -37.75 -3.05 20.22
CA CYS A 406 -37.44 -4.02 19.16
C CYS A 406 -38.57 -3.96 18.12
N ASN A 407 -38.23 -3.68 16.85
CA ASN A 407 -39.21 -3.67 15.75
C ASN A 407 -38.90 -4.82 14.80
N VAL A 408 -39.92 -5.60 14.45
CA VAL A 408 -39.82 -6.65 13.43
C VAL A 408 -40.87 -6.37 12.38
N ASN A 409 -40.43 -5.97 11.19
CA ASN A 409 -41.29 -5.70 10.03
C ASN A 409 -40.89 -6.64 8.90
N ALA A 410 -41.84 -7.36 8.33
CA ALA A 410 -41.63 -8.26 7.19
C ALA A 410 -42.57 -7.90 6.04
N GLY A 411 -42.08 -8.01 4.80
CA GLY A 411 -42.86 -7.67 3.61
C GLY A 411 -43.82 -8.76 3.12
N LYS A 412 -43.72 -9.97 3.67
CA LYS A 412 -44.60 -11.10 3.37
C LYS A 412 -45.24 -11.64 4.65
N GLY A 413 -44.42 -12.11 5.60
CA GLY A 413 -44.94 -12.62 6.87
C GLY A 413 -43.86 -12.83 7.93
N ILE A 414 -44.29 -13.06 9.17
CA ILE A 414 -43.46 -13.42 10.32
C ILE A 414 -43.90 -14.81 10.78
N SER A 415 -42.96 -15.74 10.92
CA SER A 415 -43.19 -17.09 11.46
C SER A 415 -42.44 -17.25 12.77
N LEU A 416 -43.14 -17.57 13.86
CA LEU A 416 -42.57 -17.85 15.17
C LEU A 416 -42.91 -19.29 15.55
N PHE A 417 -41.88 -20.11 15.73
CA PHE A 417 -42.03 -21.53 16.03
C PHE A 417 -41.16 -21.92 17.22
N ALA A 418 -41.73 -22.71 18.14
CA ALA A 418 -41.03 -23.27 19.28
C ALA A 418 -41.41 -24.75 19.41
N HIS A 419 -40.41 -25.64 19.48
CA HIS A 419 -40.65 -27.08 19.50
C HIS A 419 -41.13 -27.60 20.87
N LYS A 420 -40.53 -27.11 21.98
CA LYS A 420 -40.67 -27.75 23.30
C LYS A 420 -41.18 -26.82 24.40
N ASP A 421 -40.49 -25.70 24.64
CA ASP A 421 -40.76 -24.84 25.81
C ASP A 421 -41.84 -23.77 25.54
N GLY A 422 -42.46 -23.82 24.35
CA GLY A 422 -43.57 -22.94 23.96
C GLY A 422 -43.16 -21.50 23.61
N ILE A 423 -44.15 -20.62 23.50
CA ILE A 423 -43.97 -19.19 23.19
C ILE A 423 -44.51 -18.37 24.36
N VAL A 424 -43.69 -17.44 24.86
CA VAL A 424 -44.06 -16.50 25.92
C VAL A 424 -44.08 -15.08 25.34
N GLN A 425 -45.27 -14.47 25.31
CA GLN A 425 -45.48 -13.08 24.90
C GLN A 425 -46.11 -12.31 26.05
N VAL A 426 -45.36 -11.37 26.64
CA VAL A 426 -45.77 -10.64 27.85
C VAL A 426 -45.52 -9.16 27.67
N ALA A 427 -46.56 -8.35 27.86
CA ALA A 427 -46.45 -6.91 28.09
C ALA A 427 -46.62 -6.65 29.60
N HIS A 428 -45.54 -6.29 30.29
CA HIS A 428 -45.61 -5.99 31.74
C HIS A 428 -46.40 -4.70 32.01
N PHE A 429 -46.15 -3.68 31.18
CA PHE A 429 -46.93 -2.44 31.11
C PHE A 429 -47.27 -2.13 29.65
N GLY A 430 -48.33 -1.34 29.45
CA GLY A 430 -48.82 -1.00 28.12
C GLY A 430 -49.80 -2.03 27.55
N LYS A 431 -50.41 -1.69 26.42
CA LYS A 431 -51.41 -2.53 25.75
C LYS A 431 -50.74 -3.68 25.01
N PHE A 432 -51.13 -4.92 25.32
CA PHE A 432 -50.88 -6.05 24.42
C PHE A 432 -51.89 -6.01 23.28
N LEU A 433 -51.42 -5.75 22.05
CA LEU A 433 -52.25 -5.63 20.86
C LEU A 433 -51.95 -6.78 19.91
N LEU A 434 -52.95 -7.64 19.69
CA LEU A 434 -52.93 -8.68 18.67
C LEU A 434 -54.05 -8.38 17.67
N GLN A 435 -53.69 -8.21 16.39
CA GLN A 435 -54.63 -7.84 15.33
C GLN A 435 -54.29 -8.59 14.04
N SER A 436 -55.33 -9.10 13.38
CA SER A 436 -55.32 -9.41 11.95
C SER A 436 -56.24 -8.37 11.30
N GLN A 437 -55.68 -7.39 10.60
CA GLN A 437 -56.42 -6.18 10.22
C GLN A 437 -57.31 -6.39 8.99
N HIS A 438 -56.92 -7.31 8.10
CA HIS A 438 -57.59 -7.57 6.84
C HIS A 438 -57.77 -9.08 6.58
N ASP A 439 -57.56 -9.91 7.60
CA ASP A 439 -57.68 -11.37 7.50
C ASP A 439 -58.18 -11.97 8.83
N ALA A 440 -58.36 -13.28 8.88
CA ALA A 440 -58.77 -14.00 10.07
C ALA A 440 -57.70 -13.94 11.17
N LEU A 441 -58.18 -13.94 12.43
CA LEU A 441 -57.37 -14.28 13.59
C LEU A 441 -57.80 -15.68 14.07
N GLN A 442 -56.89 -16.65 13.96
CA GLN A 442 -57.11 -18.02 14.43
C GLN A 442 -56.28 -18.28 15.69
N ALA A 443 -56.89 -18.88 16.70
CA ALA A 443 -56.23 -19.29 17.93
C ALA A 443 -56.74 -20.67 18.34
N ASP A 444 -55.88 -21.69 18.25
CA ASP A 444 -56.22 -23.07 18.57
C ASP A 444 -55.40 -23.58 19.76
N ALA A 445 -56.04 -24.37 20.62
CA ALA A 445 -55.37 -25.06 21.72
C ALA A 445 -55.88 -26.50 21.79
N ALA A 446 -54.97 -27.48 21.71
CA ALA A 446 -55.33 -28.90 21.85
C ALA A 446 -55.81 -29.28 23.26
N LYS A 447 -55.57 -28.42 24.26
CA LYS A 447 -55.98 -28.61 25.65
C LYS A 447 -57.00 -27.54 26.03
N GLU A 448 -56.57 -26.58 26.84
CA GLU A 448 -57.42 -25.53 27.38
C GLU A 448 -57.11 -24.19 26.69
N MET A 449 -58.16 -23.44 26.38
CA MET A 449 -58.07 -22.01 26.11
C MET A 449 -58.68 -21.25 27.29
N LYS A 450 -57.88 -20.38 27.93
CA LYS A 450 -58.29 -19.57 29.07
C LYS A 450 -58.27 -18.08 28.73
N LEU A 451 -59.42 -17.43 28.81
CA LEU A 451 -59.58 -15.98 28.63
C LEU A 451 -60.09 -15.37 29.93
N THR A 452 -59.28 -14.53 30.56
CA THR A 452 -59.61 -13.88 31.84
C THR A 452 -59.28 -12.40 31.82
N ALA A 453 -60.18 -11.58 32.35
CA ALA A 453 -59.98 -10.16 32.52
C ALA A 453 -60.32 -9.75 33.96
N GLY A 454 -59.50 -8.90 34.58
CA GLY A 454 -59.74 -8.43 35.95
C GLY A 454 -60.93 -7.47 36.08
N THR A 455 -61.39 -6.89 34.98
CA THR A 455 -62.51 -5.93 34.96
C THR A 455 -63.62 -6.34 33.99
N ARG A 456 -63.32 -6.49 32.70
CA ARG A 456 -64.31 -6.79 31.67
C ARG A 456 -63.73 -7.69 30.58
N LEU A 457 -64.43 -8.78 30.28
CA LEU A 457 -64.25 -9.56 29.06
C LEU A 457 -65.33 -9.12 28.06
N LEU A 458 -64.93 -8.72 26.85
CA LEU A 458 -65.84 -8.19 25.82
C LEU A 458 -65.64 -8.95 24.51
N GLY A 459 -66.70 -9.59 24.02
CA GLY A 459 -66.79 -10.12 22.66
C GLY A 459 -67.83 -9.31 21.88
N VAL A 460 -67.45 -8.78 20.72
CA VAL A 460 -68.34 -8.08 19.79
C VAL A 460 -68.00 -8.56 18.39
N ALA A 461 -69.02 -8.89 17.61
CA ALA A 461 -68.90 -9.18 16.19
C ALA A 461 -69.99 -8.41 15.44
N GLN A 462 -69.74 -8.12 14.16
CA GLN A 462 -70.71 -7.43 13.30
C GLN A 462 -71.92 -8.32 13.00
N ASP A 463 -71.67 -9.59 12.64
CA ASP A 463 -72.70 -10.47 12.08
C ASP A 463 -73.15 -11.57 13.05
N GLU A 464 -72.19 -12.29 13.66
CA GLU A 464 -72.48 -13.46 14.48
C GLU A 464 -71.44 -13.71 15.58
N ILE A 465 -71.90 -14.09 16.78
CA ILE A 465 -71.07 -14.74 17.82
C ILE A 465 -71.67 -16.10 18.12
N THR A 466 -70.86 -17.16 18.02
CA THR A 466 -71.31 -18.53 18.28
C THR A 466 -70.35 -19.26 19.22
N PHE A 467 -70.90 -19.80 20.29
CA PHE A 467 -70.23 -20.74 21.19
C PHE A 467 -70.90 -22.09 21.05
N MET A 468 -70.14 -23.13 20.70
CA MET A 468 -70.69 -24.45 20.48
C MET A 468 -69.78 -25.53 21.06
N THR A 469 -70.38 -26.67 21.39
CA THR A 469 -69.68 -27.89 21.76
C THR A 469 -69.78 -28.90 20.63
N ALA A 470 -68.80 -29.80 20.51
CA ALA A 470 -68.85 -30.90 19.53
C ALA A 470 -70.08 -31.83 19.74
N GLY A 471 -70.66 -31.84 20.95
CA GLY A 471 -71.90 -32.57 21.26
C GLY A 471 -73.19 -31.86 20.82
N GLY A 472 -73.10 -30.71 20.16
CA GLY A 472 -74.25 -30.03 19.54
C GLY A 472 -75.00 -29.03 20.43
N ALA A 473 -74.58 -28.79 21.68
CA ALA A 473 -75.11 -27.68 22.48
C ALA A 473 -74.42 -26.36 22.10
N TYR A 474 -75.19 -25.26 21.96
CA TYR A 474 -74.68 -23.97 21.52
C TYR A 474 -75.44 -22.75 22.09
N LEU A 475 -74.76 -21.60 22.02
CA LEU A 475 -75.29 -20.25 22.15
C LEU A 475 -74.89 -19.46 20.90
N LYS A 476 -75.86 -18.91 20.19
CA LYS A 476 -75.67 -18.11 18.98
C LYS A 476 -76.32 -16.74 19.14
N LEU A 477 -75.60 -15.69 18.77
CA LEU A 477 -76.05 -14.30 18.73
C LEU A 477 -75.93 -13.78 17.30
N SER A 478 -77.04 -13.44 16.64
CA SER A 478 -77.02 -12.97 15.25
C SER A 478 -78.18 -12.01 14.95
N GLY A 479 -77.90 -10.86 14.31
CA GLY A 479 -78.93 -9.91 13.88
C GLY A 479 -79.87 -9.40 14.99
N GLY A 480 -79.43 -9.44 16.26
CA GLY A 480 -80.24 -9.10 17.44
C GLY A 480 -81.02 -10.27 18.04
N ALA A 481 -81.01 -11.46 17.41
CA ALA A 481 -81.59 -12.68 17.95
C ALA A 481 -80.61 -13.41 18.88
N VAL A 482 -81.14 -13.98 19.96
CA VAL A 482 -80.44 -14.90 20.86
C VAL A 482 -81.01 -16.29 20.65
N GLU A 483 -80.16 -17.24 20.30
CA GLU A 483 -80.54 -18.63 20.07
C GLU A 483 -79.73 -19.55 21.01
N LEU A 484 -80.46 -20.33 21.82
CA LEU A 484 -79.92 -21.32 22.74
C LEU A 484 -80.49 -22.68 22.33
N GLY A 485 -79.63 -23.64 21.99
CA GLY A 485 -80.07 -24.93 21.45
C GLY A 485 -79.15 -26.09 21.79
N GLY A 486 -79.69 -27.30 21.73
CA GLY A 486 -78.94 -28.54 21.91
C GLY A 486 -79.83 -29.77 21.95
N PRO A 487 -79.27 -30.98 21.75
CA PRO A 487 -80.04 -32.23 21.72
C PRO A 487 -80.50 -32.71 23.11
N GLY A 488 -79.97 -32.13 24.19
CA GLY A 488 -80.33 -32.45 25.57
C GLY A 488 -81.31 -31.46 26.20
N ALA A 489 -81.68 -31.70 27.46
CA ALA A 489 -82.55 -30.78 28.21
C ALA A 489 -81.83 -29.46 28.53
N LEU A 490 -82.48 -28.32 28.22
CA LEU A 490 -82.05 -27.00 28.70
C LEU A 490 -82.37 -26.87 30.19
N THR A 491 -81.35 -26.84 31.04
CA THR A 491 -81.50 -26.71 32.50
C THR A 491 -81.13 -25.29 32.94
N VAL A 492 -82.07 -24.56 33.54
CA VAL A 492 -81.85 -23.22 34.10
C VAL A 492 -82.05 -23.27 35.62
N LYS A 493 -81.03 -22.92 36.42
CA LYS A 493 -81.06 -22.95 37.89
C LYS A 493 -80.79 -21.55 38.45
N THR A 494 -81.80 -20.92 39.04
CA THR A 494 -81.74 -19.56 39.61
C THR A 494 -82.88 -19.37 40.63
N ASP A 495 -82.83 -18.30 41.43
CA ASP A 495 -83.84 -17.91 42.42
C ASP A 495 -85.03 -17.12 41.82
N GLY A 496 -85.00 -16.78 40.52
CA GLY A 496 -86.12 -16.16 39.79
C GLY A 496 -85.91 -16.01 38.28
N HIS A 497 -87.01 -15.89 37.51
CA HIS A 497 -86.97 -15.67 36.06
C HIS A 497 -87.87 -14.49 35.66
N HIS A 498 -87.30 -13.44 35.09
CA HIS A 498 -88.03 -12.23 34.66
C HIS A 498 -88.03 -12.10 33.12
N TRP A 499 -89.21 -11.97 32.50
CA TRP A 499 -89.39 -11.85 31.05
C TRP A 499 -89.91 -10.45 30.67
N ASN A 500 -89.12 -9.42 30.93
CA ASN A 500 -89.53 -8.00 30.94
C ASN A 500 -89.56 -7.31 29.55
N GLY A 501 -89.74 -8.06 28.47
CA GLY A 501 -89.67 -7.53 27.09
C GLY A 501 -88.24 -7.33 26.56
N PRO A 502 -88.08 -6.78 25.34
CA PRO A 502 -86.79 -6.69 24.66
C PRO A 502 -85.90 -5.55 25.21
N GLY A 503 -84.59 -5.76 25.18
CA GLY A 503 -83.57 -4.75 25.47
C GLY A 503 -82.48 -4.73 24.39
N SER A 504 -81.70 -3.65 24.33
CA SER A 504 -80.62 -3.50 23.32
C SER A 504 -79.35 -2.89 23.93
N MET A 505 -78.19 -3.31 23.44
CA MET A 505 -76.88 -2.75 23.77
C MET A 505 -76.06 -2.63 22.47
N LYS A 506 -75.23 -1.59 22.34
CA LYS A 506 -74.32 -1.41 21.19
C LYS A 506 -72.88 -1.66 21.60
N GLY A 507 -72.13 -2.35 20.74
CA GLY A 507 -70.68 -2.53 20.85
C GLY A 507 -69.95 -1.68 19.81
N GLU A 508 -68.70 -1.29 20.11
CA GLU A 508 -67.80 -0.65 19.15
C GLU A 508 -66.93 -1.70 18.47
N LEU A 509 -66.76 -1.57 17.15
CA LEU A 509 -65.89 -2.42 16.34
C LEU A 509 -64.61 -1.66 15.94
N PRO A 510 -63.47 -2.35 15.77
CA PRO A 510 -62.27 -1.72 15.24
C PRO A 510 -62.46 -1.32 13.77
N VAL A 511 -61.84 -0.20 13.36
CA VAL A 511 -61.80 0.27 11.97
C VAL A 511 -60.34 0.27 11.50
N PHE A 512 -60.09 -0.37 10.35
CA PHE A 512 -58.76 -0.44 9.73
C PHE A 512 -58.82 0.25 8.36
N SER A 513 -57.87 1.16 8.10
CA SER A 513 -57.73 1.84 6.82
C SER A 513 -56.63 1.19 5.99
N GLU A 514 -56.87 0.97 4.71
CA GLU A 514 -55.85 0.48 3.78
C GLU A 514 -54.91 1.61 3.33
N GLY A 515 -53.62 1.33 3.26
CA GLY A 515 -52.57 2.23 2.77
C GLY A 515 -51.85 1.66 1.54
N ASP A 516 -51.26 2.53 0.72
CA ASP A 516 -50.58 2.14 -0.53
C ASP A 516 -49.08 1.89 -0.32
N LEU A 517 -48.60 0.67 -0.61
CA LEU A 517 -47.18 0.28 -0.58
C LEU A 517 -46.42 0.60 -1.88
N GLY A 518 -47.05 1.36 -2.78
CA GLY A 518 -46.53 1.63 -4.10
C GLY A 518 -45.16 2.34 -4.09
N ARG A 519 -44.30 1.93 -5.02
CA ARG A 519 -42.93 2.44 -5.18
C ARG A 519 -42.79 3.16 -6.52
N THR A 520 -41.97 4.21 -6.57
CA THR A 520 -41.71 4.96 -7.80
C THR A 520 -40.20 4.97 -8.08
N PRO A 521 -39.71 4.19 -9.06
CA PRO A 521 -38.30 4.21 -9.45
C PRO A 521 -37.89 5.61 -9.92
N ARG A 522 -36.66 6.02 -9.59
CA ARG A 522 -36.14 7.35 -9.92
C ARG A 522 -34.79 7.23 -10.62
N LEU A 523 -34.64 7.89 -11.76
CA LEU A 523 -33.40 7.98 -12.51
C LEU A 523 -32.66 9.28 -12.19
N LEU A 524 -31.42 9.15 -11.74
CA LEU A 524 -30.48 10.26 -11.50
C LEU A 524 -29.24 10.05 -12.37
N ARG A 525 -28.65 11.15 -12.89
CA ARG A 525 -27.41 11.08 -13.64
C ARG A 525 -26.24 10.75 -12.71
N PRO A 526 -25.37 9.78 -13.06
CA PRO A 526 -24.21 9.43 -12.24
C PRO A 526 -23.19 10.57 -12.04
N THR A 527 -23.12 11.52 -12.97
CA THR A 527 -22.11 12.59 -12.99
C THR A 527 -22.39 13.70 -11.99
N ASP A 528 -23.66 14.07 -11.79
CA ASP A 528 -24.07 15.25 -11.01
C ASP A 528 -25.27 14.99 -10.07
N GLY A 529 -25.84 13.78 -10.08
CA GLY A 529 -27.00 13.43 -9.25
C GLY A 529 -28.30 14.12 -9.66
N LEU A 530 -28.33 14.87 -10.77
CA LEU A 530 -29.55 15.55 -11.22
C LEU A 530 -30.53 14.56 -11.87
N PRO A 531 -31.84 14.79 -11.73
CA PRO A 531 -32.86 13.96 -12.33
C PRO A 531 -32.80 13.97 -13.86
N VAL A 532 -33.16 12.84 -14.47
CA VAL A 532 -33.27 12.72 -15.92
C VAL A 532 -34.74 12.65 -16.32
N GLU A 533 -35.21 13.71 -16.97
CA GLU A 533 -36.55 13.77 -17.56
C GLU A 533 -36.58 13.07 -18.93
N GLY A 534 -37.73 12.51 -19.29
CA GLY A 534 -37.98 11.99 -20.63
C GLY A 534 -37.40 10.61 -20.94
N ALA A 535 -36.77 9.94 -19.98
CA ALA A 535 -36.27 8.57 -20.18
C ALA A 535 -37.44 7.56 -20.13
N GLN A 536 -37.47 6.62 -21.06
CA GLN A 536 -38.43 5.52 -21.04
C GLN A 536 -38.02 4.54 -19.93
N ALA A 537 -38.95 4.29 -19.01
CA ALA A 537 -38.83 3.31 -17.94
C ALA A 537 -39.55 2.02 -18.36
N HIS A 538 -38.90 0.89 -18.16
CA HIS A 538 -39.49 -0.45 -18.22
C HIS A 538 -39.21 -1.16 -16.90
N ILE A 539 -40.27 -1.47 -16.17
CA ILE A 539 -40.20 -2.05 -14.84
C ILE A 539 -40.72 -3.48 -14.92
N GLU A 540 -39.82 -4.44 -14.76
CA GLU A 540 -40.19 -5.85 -14.56
C GLU A 540 -40.73 -6.03 -13.14
N ARG A 541 -41.86 -6.72 -13.05
CA ARG A 541 -42.60 -7.02 -11.83
C ARG A 541 -42.77 -8.54 -11.75
N GLU A 542 -42.63 -9.10 -10.56
CA GLU A 542 -42.66 -10.55 -10.38
C GLU A 542 -44.11 -11.05 -10.44
N GLY A 543 -44.45 -11.85 -11.46
CA GLY A 543 -45.82 -12.38 -11.65
C GLY A 543 -46.79 -11.45 -12.38
N ASP A 544 -46.41 -10.21 -12.67
CA ASP A 544 -47.22 -9.20 -13.35
C ASP A 544 -46.65 -8.81 -14.72
N SER A 545 -47.50 -8.26 -15.60
CA SER A 545 -47.02 -7.64 -16.84
C SER A 545 -46.08 -6.46 -16.52
N PRO A 546 -45.01 -6.25 -17.30
CA PRO A 546 -44.09 -5.14 -17.04
C PRO A 546 -44.78 -3.78 -17.17
N LEU A 547 -44.41 -2.83 -16.31
CA LEU A 547 -44.95 -1.47 -16.31
C LEU A 547 -44.01 -0.56 -17.11
N THR A 548 -44.54 0.12 -18.12
CA THR A 548 -43.80 1.10 -18.92
C THR A 548 -44.28 2.51 -18.67
N GLY A 549 -43.39 3.49 -18.80
CA GLY A 549 -43.72 4.90 -18.65
C GLY A 549 -42.53 5.80 -18.95
N THR A 550 -42.69 7.11 -18.82
CA THR A 550 -41.60 8.07 -19.05
C THR A 550 -41.25 8.76 -17.73
N SER A 551 -39.97 9.02 -17.48
CA SER A 551 -39.54 9.75 -16.29
C SER A 551 -39.97 11.22 -16.36
N GLY A 552 -40.53 11.75 -15.26
CA GLY A 552 -40.87 13.16 -15.13
C GLY A 552 -39.65 14.06 -14.83
N GLY A 553 -39.87 15.37 -14.70
CA GLY A 553 -38.83 16.36 -14.38
C GLY A 553 -38.06 16.11 -13.07
N ASP A 554 -38.64 15.35 -12.14
CA ASP A 554 -37.97 14.90 -10.91
C ASP A 554 -37.22 13.56 -11.08
N GLY A 555 -37.19 13.00 -12.29
CA GLY A 555 -36.55 11.75 -12.65
C GLY A 555 -37.37 10.50 -12.30
N ARG A 556 -38.57 10.65 -11.74
CA ARG A 556 -39.41 9.50 -11.35
C ARG A 556 -40.14 8.90 -12.54
N GLY A 557 -40.05 7.59 -12.70
CA GLY A 557 -40.85 6.80 -13.63
C GLY A 557 -42.28 6.55 -13.12
N PRO A 558 -43.04 5.65 -13.76
CA PRO A 558 -44.39 5.34 -13.32
C PRO A 558 -44.40 4.69 -11.93
N LYS A 559 -45.41 5.02 -11.11
CA LYS A 559 -45.61 4.45 -9.79
C LYS A 559 -46.09 3.00 -9.94
N VAL A 560 -45.36 2.08 -9.34
CA VAL A 560 -45.74 0.68 -9.21
C VAL A 560 -46.65 0.59 -7.98
N LEU A 561 -47.94 0.35 -8.20
CA LEU A 561 -48.86 -0.02 -7.13
C LEU A 561 -48.64 -1.51 -6.81
N SER A 562 -48.60 -1.84 -5.52
CA SER A 562 -48.47 -3.21 -5.04
C SER A 562 -49.08 -3.28 -3.65
N ASP A 563 -49.71 -4.40 -3.33
CA ASP A 563 -50.21 -4.78 -2.01
C ASP A 563 -49.15 -5.53 -1.16
N HIS A 564 -48.00 -5.86 -1.77
CA HIS A 564 -46.88 -6.56 -1.13
C HIS A 564 -45.51 -6.00 -1.57
N LEU A 565 -44.46 -6.28 -0.81
CA LEU A 565 -43.09 -5.90 -1.18
C LEU A 565 -42.49 -6.91 -2.17
N GLN A 566 -42.26 -6.48 -3.41
CA GLN A 566 -41.61 -7.26 -4.47
C GLN A 566 -40.28 -6.65 -4.92
N LYS A 567 -39.42 -7.48 -5.51
CA LYS A 567 -38.17 -7.04 -6.16
C LYS A 567 -38.52 -6.46 -7.52
N LEU A 568 -38.14 -5.20 -7.75
CA LEU A 568 -38.37 -4.52 -9.02
C LEU A 568 -37.05 -4.43 -9.79
N LYS A 569 -37.04 -4.83 -11.06
CA LYS A 569 -35.93 -4.57 -11.97
C LYS A 569 -36.36 -3.48 -12.94
N THR A 570 -35.81 -2.29 -12.77
CA THR A 570 -36.16 -1.13 -13.60
C THR A 570 -35.04 -0.81 -14.57
N PHE A 571 -35.39 -0.72 -15.85
CA PHE A 571 -34.52 -0.25 -16.91
C PHE A 571 -34.99 1.12 -17.34
N PHE A 572 -34.07 2.08 -17.37
CA PHE A 572 -34.31 3.35 -18.03
C PHE A 572 -33.48 3.41 -19.32
N PHE A 573 -34.11 3.82 -20.42
CA PHE A 573 -33.45 3.97 -21.71
C PHE A 573 -34.00 5.19 -22.45
N VAL A 574 -33.16 5.78 -23.29
CA VAL A 574 -33.52 6.89 -24.17
C VAL A 574 -33.42 6.35 -25.59
N ARG A 575 -34.48 6.47 -26.39
CA ARG A 575 -34.40 6.13 -27.82
C ARG A 575 -33.39 7.06 -28.46
N ARG A 576 -32.26 6.51 -28.93
CA ARG A 576 -31.41 7.21 -29.89
C ARG A 576 -32.15 7.16 -31.23
N TYR A 577 -32.61 8.34 -31.68
CA TYR A 577 -33.06 8.53 -33.06
C TYR A 577 -31.86 8.64 -34.00
#